data_AF-A0A932M3M9-F1
#
_entry.id   AF-A0A932M3M9-F1
#
_cell.length_a   1.000
_cell.length_b   1.000
_cell.length_c   1.000
_cell.angle_alpha   90.00
_cell.angle_beta   90.00
_cell.angle_gamma   90.00
#
_symmetry.space_group_name_H-M   'P 1'
#
loop_
_entity.id
_entity.type
_entity.pdbx_description
1 polymer ?
#
loop_
_entity_poly.entity_id
_entity_poly.type
_entity_poly.pdbx_seq_one_letter_code
_entity_poly.pdbx_strand_id
1 'polypeptide(L)'
;LKEPIPESELSKAKELTKGRLLLRMEDTRSVVSWMGGQEILTGRILTVDQVVSIIDAITADELEQLARELLVGDQLRLAVVGPVAKDEPLEELLKL
;
A
#
# COMPACT_ATOMS: atom_id res chain seq x y z
N LEU A 1 14.37 5.85 -2.63
CA LEU A 1 14.25 5.08 -3.89
C LEU A 1 15.60 5.10 -4.60
N LYS A 2 16.01 3.97 -5.19
CA LYS A 2 17.26 3.88 -5.96
C LYS A 2 17.11 4.41 -7.39
N GLU A 3 15.87 4.42 -7.90
CA GLU A 3 15.52 4.87 -9.26
C GLU A 3 14.22 5.68 -9.23
N PRO A 4 14.05 6.65 -10.14
CA PRO A 4 12.82 7.41 -10.29
C PRO A 4 11.68 6.53 -10.80
N ILE A 5 10.45 6.83 -10.38
CA ILE A 5 9.27 6.04 -10.76
C ILE A 5 8.87 6.36 -12.21
N PRO A 6 8.88 5.39 -13.15
CA PRO A 6 8.41 5.62 -14.50
C PRO A 6 6.92 5.94 -14.52
N GLU A 7 6.51 6.92 -15.33
CA GLU A 7 5.11 7.34 -15.45
C GLU A 7 4.18 6.16 -15.83
N SER A 8 4.65 5.27 -16.70
CA SER A 8 3.91 4.07 -17.11
C SER A 8 3.65 3.11 -15.95
N GLU A 9 4.62 2.95 -15.03
CA GLU A 9 4.45 2.09 -13.86
C GLU A 9 3.52 2.73 -12.83
N LEU A 10 3.62 4.05 -12.62
CA LEU A 10 2.69 4.78 -11.76
C LEU A 10 1.24 4.68 -12.27
N SER A 11 1.04 4.94 -13.56
CA SER A 11 -0.28 4.82 -14.21
C SER A 11 -0.84 3.40 -14.06
N LYS A 12 -0.04 2.38 -14.38
CA LYS A 12 -0.43 0.98 -14.24
C LYS A 12 -0.81 0.61 -12.79
N ALA A 13 -0.06 1.07 -11.80
CA ALA A 13 -0.34 0.81 -10.39
C ALA A 13 -1.65 1.48 -9.93
N LYS A 14 -1.91 2.72 -10.38
CA LYS A 14 -3.17 3.44 -10.13
C LYS A 14 -4.36 2.70 -10.75
N GLU A 15 -4.28 2.33 -12.02
CA GLU A 15 -5.37 1.61 -12.71
C GLU A 15 -5.63 0.24 -12.08
N LEU A 16 -4.59 -0.50 -11.71
CA LEU A 16 -4.73 -1.77 -10.99
C LEU A 16 -5.47 -1.59 -9.66
N THR A 17 -5.14 -0.54 -8.91
CA THR A 17 -5.77 -0.25 -7.62
C THR A 17 -7.23 0.14 -7.79
N LYS A 18 -7.54 1.04 -8.74
CA LYS A 18 -8.91 1.45 -9.05
C LYS A 18 -9.77 0.28 -9.53
N GLY A 19 -9.24 -0.55 -10.43
CA GLY A 19 -9.94 -1.73 -10.94
C GLY A 19 -10.28 -2.72 -9.81
N ARG A 20 -9.33 -3.01 -8.91
CA ARG A 20 -9.58 -3.88 -7.75
C ARG A 20 -10.63 -3.31 -6.79
N LEU A 21 -10.62 -1.99 -6.57
CA LEU A 21 -11.63 -1.31 -5.75
C LEU A 21 -13.02 -1.50 -6.36
N LEU A 22 -13.18 -1.20 -7.66
CA LEU A 22 -14.46 -1.32 -8.36
C LEU A 22 -15.01 -2.75 -8.34
N LEU A 23 -14.17 -3.74 -8.66
CA LEU A 23 -14.58 -5.16 -8.64
C LEU A 23 -15.02 -5.64 -7.25
N ARG A 24 -14.45 -5.09 -6.17
CA ARG A 24 -14.87 -5.40 -4.80
C ARG A 24 -16.26 -4.85 -4.45
N MET A 25 -16.75 -3.86 -5.16
CA MET A 25 -18.04 -3.21 -4.87
C MET A 25 -19.24 -3.96 -5.48
N GLU A 26 -19.00 -5.09 -6.17
CA GLU A 26 -20.06 -5.94 -6.75
C GLU A 26 -20.77 -6.82 -5.70
N ASP A 27 -20.09 -7.11 -4.59
CA ASP A 27 -20.62 -7.94 -3.50
C ASP A 27 -21.05 -7.09 -2.30
N THR A 28 -22.30 -7.26 -1.86
CA THR A 28 -22.90 -6.45 -0.78
C THR A 28 -22.16 -6.61 0.56
N ARG A 29 -21.63 -7.81 0.85
CA ARG A 29 -20.83 -8.03 2.07
C ARG A 29 -19.54 -7.23 2.02
N SER A 30 -18.90 -7.15 0.86
CA SER A 30 -17.70 -6.36 0.62
C SER A 30 -17.96 -4.86 0.76
N VAL A 31 -19.09 -4.38 0.23
CA VAL A 31 -19.53 -2.97 0.38
C VAL A 31 -19.74 -2.61 1.85
N VAL A 32 -20.48 -3.43 2.61
CA VAL A 32 -20.74 -3.16 4.03
C VAL A 32 -19.44 -3.22 4.86
N SER A 33 -18.56 -4.17 4.57
CA SER A 33 -17.25 -4.26 5.24
C SER A 33 -16.38 -3.03 4.96
N TRP A 34 -16.41 -2.51 3.73
CA TRP A 34 -15.74 -1.28 3.35
C TRP A 34 -16.26 -0.07 4.14
N MET A 35 -17.57 0.15 4.12
CA MET A 35 -18.21 1.27 4.82
C MET A 35 -17.97 1.20 6.33
N GLY A 36 -18.21 0.03 6.93
CA GLY A 36 -18.03 -0.16 8.38
C GLY A 36 -16.58 0.01 8.81
N GLY A 37 -15.61 -0.49 8.03
CA GLY A 37 -14.19 -0.30 8.30
C GLY A 37 -13.78 1.17 8.27
N GLN A 38 -14.26 1.93 7.27
CA GLN A 38 -13.99 3.36 7.18
C GLN A 38 -14.57 4.15 8.36
N GLU A 39 -15.82 3.87 8.74
CA GLU A 39 -16.47 4.54 9.86
C GLU A 39 -15.75 4.26 11.18
N ILE A 40 -15.44 2.99 11.47
CA ILE A 40 -14.80 2.60 12.73
C ILE A 40 -13.38 3.18 12.85
N LEU A 41 -12.61 3.21 11.76
CA LEU A 41 -11.20 3.63 11.79
C LEU A 41 -11.03 5.15 11.63
N THR A 42 -11.92 5.80 10.87
CA THR A 42 -11.71 7.19 10.43
C THR A 42 -12.88 8.13 10.73
N GLY A 43 -14.03 7.62 11.18
CA GLY A 43 -15.23 8.40 11.46
C GLY A 43 -15.83 9.10 10.23
N ARG A 44 -15.46 8.65 9.04
CA ARG A 44 -15.96 9.18 7.76
C ARG A 44 -15.99 8.07 6.72
N ILE A 45 -17.01 8.09 5.86
CA ILE A 45 -17.14 7.16 4.75
C ILE A 45 -16.88 7.94 3.46
N LEU A 46 -15.88 7.50 2.69
CA LEU A 46 -15.60 8.04 1.37
C LEU A 46 -16.31 7.21 0.31
N THR A 47 -16.91 7.87 -0.68
CA THR A 47 -17.46 7.19 -1.85
C THR A 47 -16.34 6.60 -2.71
N VAL A 48 -16.69 5.62 -3.55
CA VAL A 48 -15.76 5.04 -4.51
C VAL A 48 -15.14 6.12 -5.40
N ASP A 49 -15.94 7.04 -5.92
CA ASP A 49 -15.48 8.14 -6.77
C ASP A 49 -14.52 9.09 -6.06
N GLN A 50 -14.74 9.36 -4.77
CA GLN A 50 -13.82 10.17 -3.96
C GLN A 50 -12.48 9.47 -3.80
N VAL A 51 -12.47 8.16 -3.52
CA VAL A 51 -11.24 7.39 -3.40
C VAL A 51 -10.51 7.28 -4.75
N VAL A 52 -11.24 7.10 -5.85
CA VAL A 52 -10.68 7.13 -7.20
C VAL A 52 -10.01 8.48 -7.49
N SER A 53 -10.67 9.59 -7.15
CA SER A 53 -10.11 10.93 -7.33
C SER A 53 -8.83 11.15 -6.51
N ILE A 54 -8.79 10.62 -5.28
CA ILE A 54 -7.58 10.66 -4.45
C ILE A 54 -6.45 9.86 -5.12
N ILE A 55 -6.74 8.65 -5.62
CA ILE A 55 -5.74 7.83 -6.31
C ILE A 55 -5.19 8.53 -7.56
N ASP A 56 -6.07 9.16 -8.34
CA ASP A 56 -5.69 9.85 -9.56
C ASP A 56 -4.79 11.06 -9.29
N ALA A 57 -4.98 11.75 -8.17
CA ALA A 57 -4.17 12.90 -7.77
C ALA A 57 -2.74 12.56 -7.33
N ILE A 58 -2.45 11.30 -6.95
CA ILE A 58 -1.13 10.90 -6.40
C ILE A 58 -0.01 11.15 -7.42
N THR A 59 1.06 11.79 -7.00
CA THR A 59 2.22 12.06 -7.86
C THR A 59 3.41 11.12 -7.57
N ALA A 60 4.34 11.01 -8.53
CA ALA A 60 5.58 10.28 -8.30
C ALA A 60 6.39 10.90 -7.16
N ASP A 61 6.49 12.23 -7.12
CA ASP A 61 7.25 12.97 -6.11
C ASP A 61 6.72 12.72 -4.68
N GLU A 62 5.40 12.73 -4.49
CA GLU A 62 4.78 12.40 -3.19
C GLU A 62 5.10 10.96 -2.76
N LEU A 63 5.10 10.01 -3.71
CA LEU A 63 5.49 8.62 -3.43
C LEU A 63 6.98 8.51 -3.11
N GLU A 64 7.85 9.27 -3.78
CA GLU A 64 9.27 9.28 -3.47
C GLU A 64 9.54 9.82 -2.07
N GLN A 65 8.85 10.90 -1.70
CA GLN A 65 8.93 11.49 -0.37
C GLN A 65 8.45 10.49 0.68
N LEU A 66 7.26 9.93 0.49
CA LEU A 66 6.68 8.96 1.43
C LEU A 66 7.56 7.71 1.57
N ALA A 67 8.16 7.24 0.49
CA ALA A 67 9.08 6.10 0.53
C ALA A 67 10.32 6.40 1.39
N ARG A 68 10.84 7.63 1.38
CA ARG A 68 11.98 8.03 2.25
C ARG A 68 11.57 8.13 3.72
N GLU A 69 10.32 8.48 4.00
CA GLU A 69 9.78 8.57 5.36
C GLU A 69 9.50 7.19 5.97
N LEU A 70 9.01 6.24 5.17
CA LEU A 70 8.59 4.93 5.64
C LEU A 70 9.68 3.85 5.55
N LEU A 71 10.51 3.87 4.50
CA LEU A 71 11.55 2.86 4.29
C LEU A 71 12.84 3.32 4.98
N VAL A 72 12.87 3.21 6.30
CA VAL A 72 14.04 3.54 7.13
C VAL A 72 14.73 2.27 7.60
N GLY A 73 15.98 2.08 7.19
CA GLY A 73 16.70 0.80 7.34
C GLY A 73 16.84 0.30 8.78
N ASP A 74 17.08 1.20 9.73
CA ASP A 74 17.21 0.88 11.16
C ASP A 74 15.86 0.58 11.85
N GLN A 75 14.74 0.88 11.20
CA GLN A 75 13.39 0.62 11.70
C GLN A 75 12.77 -0.65 11.09
N LEU A 76 13.47 -1.34 10.19
CA LEU A 76 12.98 -2.59 9.64
C LEU A 76 12.91 -3.69 10.72
N ARG A 77 11.92 -4.58 10.58
CA ARG A 77 11.67 -5.71 11.48
C ARG A 77 11.43 -6.95 10.63
N LEU A 78 12.07 -8.07 10.98
CA LEU A 78 11.92 -9.36 10.32
C LEU A 78 11.29 -10.36 11.28
N ALA A 79 10.28 -11.09 10.82
CA ALA A 79 9.71 -12.24 11.52
C ALA A 79 9.76 -13.45 10.58
N VAL A 80 10.40 -14.54 11.02
CA VAL A 80 10.53 -15.78 10.24
C VAL A 80 9.90 -16.92 11.01
N VAL A 81 9.08 -17.71 10.31
CA VAL A 81 8.42 -18.90 10.87
C VAL A 81 8.79 -20.10 10.02
N GLY A 82 9.50 -21.06 10.61
CA GLY A 82 9.96 -22.26 9.91
C GLY A 82 11.25 -22.82 10.50
N PRO A 83 11.85 -23.84 9.84
CA PRO A 83 13.11 -24.43 10.25
C PRO A 83 14.27 -23.48 9.90
N VAL A 84 14.58 -22.54 10.79
CA VAL A 84 15.67 -21.58 10.64
C VAL A 84 16.82 -22.00 11.57
N ALA A 85 18.04 -22.03 11.06
CA ALA A 85 19.20 -22.33 11.90
C ALA A 85 19.49 -21.14 12.84
N LYS A 86 19.90 -21.42 14.07
CA LYS A 86 20.11 -20.39 15.11
C LYS A 86 21.13 -19.31 14.71
N ASP A 87 22.10 -19.69 13.88
CA ASP A 87 23.20 -18.82 13.45
C ASP A 87 23.08 -18.43 11.96
N GLU A 88 21.88 -18.57 11.37
CA GLU A 88 21.64 -18.13 10.00
C GLU A 88 21.64 -16.59 9.95
N PRO A 89 22.49 -15.94 9.14
CA PRO A 89 22.67 -14.49 9.14
C PRO A 89 21.53 -13.79 8.39
N LEU A 90 20.34 -13.80 8.99
CA LEU A 90 19.12 -13.26 8.39
C LEU A 90 19.03 -11.72 8.49
N GLU A 91 19.86 -11.10 9.32
CA GLU A 91 19.92 -9.64 9.45
C GLU A 91 20.32 -8.96 8.14
N GLU A 92 21.02 -9.67 7.25
CA GLU A 92 21.39 -9.16 5.93
C GLU A 92 20.18 -8.87 5.03
N LEU A 93 19.03 -9.49 5.32
CA LEU A 93 17.78 -9.28 4.60
C LEU A 93 17.13 -7.93 4.94
N LEU A 94 17.53 -7.29 6.04
CA LEU A 94 16.99 -6.00 6.50
C LEU A 94 17.76 -4.79 5.94
N LYS A 95 18.37 -4.91 4.76
CA LYS A 95 19.12 -3.84 4.11
C LYS A 95 18.30 -3.25 2.94
N LEU A 96 18.24 -1.92 2.84
CA LEU A 96 17.51 -1.19 1.77
C LEU A 96 18.36 -0.91 0.52
#